data_AF-A0A660T8V4-F1
#
_entry.id   AF-A0A660T8V4-F1
#
_cell.length_a   1.000
_cell.length_b   1.000
_cell.length_c   1.000
_cell.angle_alpha   90.00
_cell.angle_beta   90.00
_cell.angle_gamma   90.00
#
_symmetry.space_group_name_H-M   'P 1'
#
loop_
_entity.id
_entity.type
_entity.pdbx_description
1 polymer ?
#
loop_
_entity_poly.entity_id
_entity_poly.type
_entity_poly.pdbx_seq_one_letter_code
_entity_poly.pdbx_strand_id
1 'polypeptide(L)'
;MNNFSFKAVIFDLDGVITQTAKVHSLAWKRMFDDYLRLREKKYYEPFKEFTHENDYLPFVDGKPRYKGVESFLISRGITLNFGDPSDS
;
A
#
# COMPACT_ATOMS: atom_id res chain seq x y z
N MET A 1 23.69 -7.98 37.37
CA MET A 1 23.59 -7.21 36.11
C MET A 1 22.14 -7.26 35.67
N ASN A 2 21.46 -6.11 35.62
CA ASN A 2 20.04 -6.05 35.30
C ASN A 2 19.82 -6.44 33.84
N ASN A 3 19.10 -7.54 33.64
CA ASN A 3 18.76 -8.08 32.34
C ASN A 3 17.54 -7.32 31.83
N PHE A 4 17.76 -6.22 31.13
CA PHE A 4 16.64 -5.48 30.56
C PHE A 4 16.13 -6.19 29.31
N SER A 5 14.92 -6.74 29.37
CA SER A 5 14.27 -7.41 28.23
C SER A 5 13.55 -6.38 27.36
N PHE A 6 14.29 -5.68 26.51
CA PHE A 6 13.72 -4.81 25.48
C PHE A 6 13.79 -5.50 24.12
N LYS A 7 12.74 -5.38 23.30
CA LYS A 7 12.76 -5.87 21.90
C LYS A 7 13.51 -4.94 20.94
N ALA A 8 13.52 -3.64 21.23
CA ALA A 8 14.27 -2.62 20.49
C ALA A 8 14.46 -1.37 21.36
N VAL A 9 15.53 -0.61 21.11
CA VAL A 9 15.82 0.69 21.75
C VAL A 9 16.18 1.70 20.66
N ILE A 10 15.66 2.91 20.77
CA ILE A 10 15.92 4.03 19.85
C ILE A 10 16.51 5.17 20.67
N PHE A 11 17.63 5.73 20.22
CA PHE A 11 18.30 6.85 20.88
C PHE A 11 18.23 8.10 19.99
N ASP A 12 18.34 9.26 20.63
CA ASP A 12 18.54 10.56 19.98
C ASP A 12 17.44 10.95 18.97
N LEU A 13 16.18 10.88 19.41
CA LEU A 13 15.04 11.20 18.56
C LEU A 13 14.59 12.66 18.74
N ASP A 14 14.92 13.53 17.77
CA ASP A 14 14.36 14.89 17.63
C ASP A 14 13.01 14.92 16.85
N GLY A 15 12.41 13.77 16.58
CA GLY A 15 11.24 13.60 15.69
C GLY A 15 10.01 12.94 16.35
N VAL A 16 9.01 12.57 15.54
CA VAL A 16 7.77 11.90 16.01
C VAL A 16 7.69 10.47 15.47
N ILE A 17 7.43 9.51 16.36
CA ILE A 17 7.08 8.14 15.99
C ILE A 17 5.56 8.05 15.90
N THR A 18 5.04 7.87 14.68
CA THR A 18 3.61 7.72 14.42
C THR A 18 3.33 6.44 13.63
N GLN A 19 2.20 5.80 13.90
CA GLN A 19 1.75 4.63 13.13
C GLN A 19 0.99 5.06 11.86
N THR A 20 1.61 5.91 11.03
CA THR A 20 0.97 6.46 9.82
C THR A 20 0.67 5.39 8.77
N ALA A 21 1.40 4.26 8.79
CA ALA A 21 1.18 3.13 7.90
C ALA A 21 -0.30 2.68 7.85
N LYS A 22 -1.01 2.70 8.99
CA LYS A 22 -2.44 2.36 9.04
C LYS A 22 -3.30 3.35 8.27
N VAL A 23 -3.04 4.64 8.44
CA VAL A 23 -3.80 5.71 7.75
C VAL A 23 -3.50 5.71 6.25
N HIS A 24 -2.23 5.55 5.87
CA HIS A 24 -1.84 5.38 4.46
C HIS A 24 -2.49 4.16 3.83
N SER A 25 -2.49 3.02 4.53
CA SER A 25 -3.12 1.79 4.06
C SER A 25 -4.62 1.95 3.84
N LEU A 26 -5.33 2.69 4.70
CA LEU A 26 -6.76 2.98 4.52
C LEU A 26 -7.02 3.86 3.28
N ALA A 27 -6.17 4.85 3.05
CA ALA A 27 -6.29 5.70 1.86
C ALA A 27 -6.06 4.90 0.57
N TRP A 28 -5.02 4.06 0.53
CA TRP A 28 -4.75 3.15 -0.59
C TRP A 28 -5.87 2.14 -0.79
N LYS A 29 -6.38 1.54 0.30
CA LYS A 29 -7.50 0.60 0.24
C LYS A 29 -8.70 1.20 -0.48
N ARG A 30 -9.10 2.41 -0.09
CA ARG A 30 -10.23 3.10 -0.74
C ARG A 30 -10.00 3.23 -2.23
N MET A 31 -8.85 3.75 -2.64
CA MET A 31 -8.52 3.97 -4.05
C MET A 31 -8.47 2.66 -4.85
N PHE A 32 -7.82 1.62 -4.33
CA PHE A 32 -7.70 0.34 -5.04
C PHE A 32 -9.02 -0.43 -5.07
N ASP A 33 -9.78 -0.46 -3.97
CA ASP A 33 -11.07 -1.16 -3.94
C ASP A 33 -12.05 -0.54 -4.94
N ASP A 34 -12.05 0.78 -5.09
CA ASP A 34 -12.86 1.47 -6.11
C ASP A 34 -12.45 1.04 -7.52
N TYR A 35 -11.15 1.00 -7.83
CA TYR A 35 -10.64 0.51 -9.12
C TYR A 35 -10.96 -0.97 -9.38
N LEU A 36 -10.80 -1.83 -8.37
CA LEU A 36 -11.07 -3.26 -8.48
C LEU A 36 -12.56 -3.56 -8.67
N ARG A 37 -13.46 -2.77 -8.08
CA ARG A 37 -14.90 -2.85 -8.36
C ARG A 37 -15.25 -2.42 -9.78
N LEU A 38 -14.56 -1.41 -10.31
CA LEU A 38 -14.73 -1.02 -11.72
C LEU A 38 -14.28 -2.16 -12.64
N ARG A 39 -13.16 -2.82 -12.32
CA ARG A 39 -12.66 -4.00 -13.01
C ARG A 39 -13.64 -5.16 -12.95
N GLU A 40 -14.17 -5.49 -11.77
CA GLU A 40 -15.18 -6.53 -11.58
C GLU A 40 -16.36 -6.32 -12.54
N LYS A 41 -16.91 -5.11 -12.59
CA LYS A 41 -18.04 -4.79 -13.49
C LYS A 41 -17.68 -4.83 -14.97
N LYS A 42 -16.47 -4.37 -15.34
CA LYS A 42 -16.07 -4.21 -16.74
C LYS A 42 -15.58 -5.53 -17.36
N TYR A 43 -14.88 -6.35 -16.59
CA TYR A 43 -14.19 -7.55 -17.06
C TYR A 43 -14.74 -8.84 -16.45
N TYR A 44 -15.78 -8.76 -15.60
CA TYR A 44 -16.38 -9.91 -14.91
C TYR A 44 -15.40 -10.71 -14.05
N GLU A 45 -14.40 -10.01 -13.51
CA GLU A 45 -13.41 -10.58 -12.60
C GLU A 45 -13.94 -10.59 -11.15
N PRO A 46 -13.57 -11.57 -10.32
CA PRO A 46 -13.99 -11.58 -8.92
C PRO A 46 -13.38 -10.40 -8.15
N PHE A 47 -14.20 -9.65 -7.42
CA PHE A 47 -13.69 -8.65 -6.49
C PHE A 47 -12.94 -9.32 -5.33
N LYS A 48 -11.68 -8.95 -5.16
CA LYS A 48 -10.86 -9.28 -4.00
C LYS A 48 -10.29 -7.99 -3.44
N GLU A 49 -10.75 -7.61 -2.26
CA GLU A 49 -10.36 -6.36 -1.61
C GLU A 49 -8.84 -6.22 -1.43
N PHE A 50 -8.39 -4.98 -1.34
CA PHE A 50 -7.05 -4.60 -0.93
C PHE A 50 -6.94 -4.66 0.61
N THR A 51 -5.94 -5.37 1.14
CA THR A 51 -5.71 -5.48 2.59
C THR A 51 -4.35 -4.94 3.03
N HIS A 52 -4.26 -4.59 4.31
CA HIS A 52 -3.02 -4.05 4.88
C HIS A 52 -1.89 -5.09 4.83
N GLU A 53 -2.16 -6.30 5.30
CA GLU A 53 -1.16 -7.34 5.52
C GLU A 53 -0.68 -7.95 4.20
N ASN A 54 -1.61 -8.20 3.26
CA ASN A 54 -1.31 -8.97 2.05
C ASN A 54 -1.00 -8.09 0.84
N ASP A 55 -1.42 -6.82 0.84
CA ASP A 55 -1.24 -5.94 -0.30
C ASP A 55 -0.41 -4.69 0.03
N TYR A 56 -0.74 -3.96 1.12
CA TYR A 56 -0.03 -2.73 1.47
C TYR A 56 1.42 -2.99 1.89
N LEU A 57 1.65 -3.82 2.91
CA LEU A 57 3.00 -4.10 3.43
C LEU A 57 3.97 -4.65 2.37
N PRO A 58 3.62 -5.68 1.56
CA PRO A 58 4.57 -6.26 0.61
C PRO A 58 4.76 -5.44 -0.68
N PHE A 59 3.75 -4.66 -1.12
CA PHE A 59 3.79 -4.04 -2.45
C PHE A 59 3.82 -2.52 -2.45
N VAL A 60 3.34 -1.86 -1.39
CA VAL A 60 3.18 -0.40 -1.39
C VAL A 60 4.07 0.27 -0.35
N ASP A 61 4.12 -0.28 0.88
CA ASP A 61 4.84 0.34 1.99
C ASP A 61 6.34 0.49 1.68
N GLY A 62 6.88 1.66 1.99
CA GLY A 62 8.28 2.00 1.73
C GLY A 62 8.67 2.19 0.25
N LYS A 63 7.77 1.96 -0.72
CA LYS A 63 8.08 2.16 -2.15
C LYS A 63 7.70 3.56 -2.65
N PRO A 64 8.42 4.12 -3.66
CA PRO A 64 7.95 5.31 -4.37
C PRO A 64 6.54 5.10 -4.92
N ARG A 65 5.67 6.12 -4.84
CA ARG A 65 4.22 5.99 -5.09
C ARG A 65 3.87 5.23 -6.37
N TYR A 66 4.41 5.64 -7.51
CA TYR A 66 4.15 4.98 -8.79
C TYR A 66 4.65 3.52 -8.82
N LYS A 67 5.81 3.26 -8.20
CA LYS A 67 6.35 1.90 -8.09
C LYS A 67 5.54 1.03 -7.13
N GLY A 68 4.95 1.60 -6.08
CA GLY A 68 4.01 0.90 -5.20
C GLY A 68 2.74 0.50 -5.94
N VAL A 69 2.16 1.42 -6.72
CA VAL A 69 0.99 1.16 -7.57
C VAL A 69 1.29 0.06 -8.60
N GLU A 70 2.36 0.23 -9.37
CA GLU A 70 2.79 -0.76 -10.36
C GLU A 70 3.02 -2.13 -9.71
N SER A 71 3.74 -2.17 -8.58
CA SER A 71 4.02 -3.42 -7.87
C SER A 71 2.76 -4.13 -7.38
N PHE A 72 1.76 -3.41 -6.89
CA PHE A 72 0.49 -3.99 -6.47
C PHE A 72 -0.33 -4.48 -7.65
N LEU A 73 -0.43 -3.68 -8.72
CA LEU A 73 -1.20 -4.07 -9.90
C LEU A 73 -0.61 -5.34 -10.53
N ILE A 74 0.72 -5.42 -10.67
CA ILE A 74 1.39 -6.63 -11.18
C ILE A 74 1.12 -7.84 -10.28
N SER A 75 1.09 -7.69 -8.95
CA SER A 75 0.78 -8.81 -8.05
C SER A 75 -0.65 -9.34 -8.19
N ARG A 76 -1.55 -8.52 -8.74
CA ARG A 76 -2.92 -8.89 -9.14
C ARG A 76 -3.03 -9.31 -10.62
N GLY A 77 -1.91 -9.45 -11.33
CA GLY A 77 -1.90 -9.78 -12.76
C GLY A 77 -2.39 -8.66 -13.67
N ILE A 78 -2.32 -7.41 -13.19
CA ILE A 78 -2.80 -6.22 -13.88
C ILE A 78 -1.60 -5.42 -14.38
N THR A 79 -1.52 -5.24 -15.70
CA THR A 79 -0.58 -4.30 -16.32
C THR A 79 -1.36 -3.09 -16.82
N LEU A 80 -0.96 -1.91 -16.35
CA LEU A 80 -1.56 -0.63 -16.75
C LEU A 80 -0.46 0.27 -17.30
N ASN A 81 -0.69 0.87 -18.46
CA ASN A 81 0.23 1.88 -18.99
C ASN A 81 0.18 3.14 -18.11
N PHE A 82 1.30 3.85 -18.04
CA PHE A 82 1.31 5.18 -17.43
C PHE A 82 0.36 6.10 -18.20
N GLY A 83 -0.40 6.91 -17.46
CA GLY A 83 -1.19 7.99 -18.05
C GLY A 83 -0.28 9.12 -18.55
N ASP A 84 -0.84 9.95 -19.41
CA ASP A 84 -0.20 11.15 -19.91
C ASP A 84 -0.63 12.38 -19.09
N PRO A 85 0.26 13.36 -18.82
CA PRO A 85 -0.14 14.62 -18.19
C PRO A 85 -1.30 15.36 -18.88
N SER A 86 -1.59 15.08 -20.16
CA SER A 86 -2.72 15.63 -20.91
C SER A 86 -4.05 14.91 -20.71
N ASP A 87 -4.10 13.77 -19.99
CA ASP A 87 -5.31 12.98 -19.71
C ASP A 87 -6.28 13.62 -18.67
N SER A 88 -6.19 14.95 -18.48
CA SER A 88 -6.96 15.71 -17.48
C SER A 88 -8.40 15.98 -17.90
#